data_AF-A0A351E9P5-F1
#
_entry.id   AF-A0A351E9P5-F1
#
_cell.length_a   1.000
_cell.length_b   1.000
_cell.length_c   1.000
_cell.angle_alpha   90.00
_cell.angle_beta   90.00
_cell.angle_gamma   90.00
#
_symmetry.space_group_name_H-M   'P 1'
#
loop_
_entity.id
_entity.type
_entity.pdbx_description
1 polymer ?
#
loop_
_entity_poly.entity_id
_entity_poly.type
_entity_poly.pdbx_seq_one_letter_code
_entity_poly.pdbx_strand_id
1 'polypeptide(L)' 'MANNDKLRALDSAMHQIEKDFGKGSIMRLGEASTKMNVETIPTGALSLDIALGVGGIPRGRVIEIYGPESSG' A
#
# COMPACT_ATOMS: atom_id res chain seq x y z
N MET A 1 15.64 -10.78 -25.57
CA MET A 1 15.89 -11.81 -24.55
C MET A 1 16.34 -11.20 -23.22
N ALA A 2 17.41 -10.39 -23.17
CA ALA A 2 17.92 -9.76 -21.92
C ALA A 2 16.91 -8.94 -21.08
N ASN A 3 15.82 -8.43 -21.67
CA ASN A 3 14.80 -7.68 -20.94
C ASN A 3 13.89 -8.59 -20.09
N ASN A 4 13.63 -9.81 -20.54
CA ASN A 4 12.74 -10.74 -19.84
C ASN A 4 13.44 -11.34 -18.62
N ASP A 5 14.72 -11.69 -18.74
CA ASP A 5 15.50 -12.23 -17.62
C ASP A 5 15.68 -11.21 -16.49
N LYS A 6 15.84 -9.91 -16.84
CA LYS A 6 15.85 -8.81 -15.87
C LYS A 6 14.53 -8.67 -15.12
N LEU A 7 13.39 -8.79 -15.81
CA LEU A 7 12.07 -8.72 -15.17
C LEU A 7 11.84 -9.91 -14.24
N ARG A 8 12.23 -11.12 -14.63
CA ARG A 8 12.10 -12.32 -13.78
C ARG A 8 12.98 -12.23 -12.53
N ALA A 9 14.20 -11.74 -12.67
CA ALA A 9 15.10 -11.51 -11.53
C ALA A 9 14.52 -10.44 -10.58
N LEU A 10 13.96 -9.36 -11.13
CA LEU A 10 13.30 -8.31 -10.36
C LEU A 10 12.11 -8.87 -9.58
N ASP A 11 11.19 -9.60 -10.23
CA ASP A 11 10.00 -10.16 -9.58
C ASP A 11 10.37 -11.16 -8.47
N SER A 12 11.44 -11.94 -8.67
CA SER A 12 11.95 -12.88 -7.66
C SER A 12 12.50 -12.14 -6.44
N ALA A 13 13.24 -11.05 -6.64
CA ALA A 13 13.75 -10.22 -5.56
C ALA A 13 12.62 -9.54 -4.78
N MET A 14 11.60 -9.04 -5.47
CA MET A 14 10.41 -8.44 -4.86
C MET A 14 9.69 -9.46 -3.96
N HIS A 15 9.49 -10.70 -4.43
CA HIS A 15 8.89 -11.77 -3.63
C HIS A 15 9.71 -12.13 -2.39
N GLN A 16 11.04 -12.16 -2.52
CA GLN A 16 11.91 -12.45 -1.38
C GLN A 16 11.77 -11.38 -0.28
N ILE A 17 11.74 -10.10 -0.66
CA ILE A 17 11.56 -8.98 0.28
C ILE A 17 10.18 -9.03 0.95
N GLU A 18 9.11 -9.33 0.21
CA GLU A 18 7.77 -9.50 0.80
C GLU A 18 7.67 -10.68 1.76
N LYS A 19 8.38 -11.79 1.47
CA LYS A 19 8.42 -12.96 2.34
C LYS A 19 9.12 -12.66 3.66
N ASP A 20 10.25 -11.98 3.60
CA ASP A 20 11.11 -11.76 4.78
C ASP A 20 10.58 -10.63 5.68
N PHE A 21 9.98 -9.58 5.09
CA PHE A 21 9.55 -8.37 5.81
C PHE A 21 8.02 -8.19 5.86
N GLY A 22 7.27 -9.11 5.26
CA GLY A 22 5.81 -9.07 5.22
C GLY A 22 5.24 -8.38 3.99
N LYS A 23 3.95 -8.62 3.73
CA LYS A 23 3.24 -8.04 2.58
C LYS A 23 3.26 -6.51 2.63
N GLY A 24 3.56 -5.90 1.49
CA GLY A 24 3.62 -4.45 1.36
C GLY A 24 4.93 -3.81 1.83
N SER A 25 5.95 -4.61 2.17
CA SER A 25 7.29 -4.12 2.46
C SER A 25 7.98 -3.49 1.23
N ILE A 26 7.58 -3.91 0.03
CA ILE A 26 7.99 -3.32 -1.24
C ILE A 26 6.85 -3.41 -2.26
N MET A 27 6.63 -2.36 -3.04
CA MET A 27 5.57 -2.31 -4.04
C MET A 27 5.88 -1.27 -5.12
N ARG A 28 5.27 -1.42 -6.29
CA ARG A 28 5.31 -0.39 -7.33
C ARG A 28 4.32 0.72 -6.97
N LEU A 29 4.74 1.97 -7.08
CA LEU A 29 3.85 3.11 -6.90
C LEU A 29 2.72 3.04 -7.94
N GLY A 30 1.47 3.10 -7.49
CA GLY A 30 0.29 2.93 -8.33
C GLY A 30 -0.30 1.50 -8.37
N GLU A 31 0.41 0.48 -7.87
CA GLU A 31 -0.13 -0.89 -7.74
C GLU A 31 -0.67 -1.20 -6.34
N ALA A 32 -0.49 -0.28 -5.38
CA ALA A 32 -0.79 -0.49 -3.96
C ALA A 32 -2.30 -0.67 -3.65
N SER A 33 -3.17 -0.19 -4.54
CA SER A 33 -4.62 -0.10 -4.31
C SER A 33 -5.38 -1.43 -4.40
N THR A 34 -4.74 -2.57 -4.71
CA THR A 34 -5.50 -3.78 -5.08
C THR A 34 -5.24 -5.05 -4.29
N LYS A 35 -4.34 -5.08 -3.28
CA LYS A 35 -3.84 -6.38 -2.77
C LYS A 35 -3.86 -6.61 -1.27
N MET A 36 -4.20 -5.62 -0.46
CA MET A 36 -4.28 -5.82 0.98
C MET A 36 -5.72 -6.08 1.39
N ASN A 37 -6.07 -7.36 1.58
CA ASN A 37 -7.34 -7.77 2.16
C ASN A 37 -7.33 -7.44 3.66
N VAL A 38 -7.66 -6.20 4.00
CA VAL A 38 -7.68 -5.67 5.36
C VAL A 38 -9.01 -4.98 5.56
N GLU A 39 -9.65 -5.21 6.71
CA GLU A 39 -10.86 -4.51 7.07
C GLU A 39 -10.57 -3.01 7.30
N THR A 40 -11.47 -2.15 6.83
CA THR A 40 -11.31 -0.69 6.92
C THR A 40 -12.46 -0.02 7.67
N ILE A 41 -12.21 1.22 8.09
CA ILE A 41 -13.18 2.16 8.65
C ILE A 41 -13.25 3.35 7.69
N PRO A 42 -14.42 3.73 7.15
CA PRO A 42 -14.54 4.88 6.25
C PRO A 42 -14.08 6.17 6.95
N THR A 43 -13.39 7.05 6.21
CA THR A 43 -12.93 8.34 6.75
C THR A 43 -14.05 9.38 6.83
N GLY A 44 -15.17 9.14 6.14
CA GLY A 44 -16.24 10.12 5.95
C GLY A 44 -16.01 11.07 4.77
N ALA A 45 -14.85 10.99 4.11
CA ALA A 45 -14.54 11.71 2.88
C ALA A 45 -14.26 10.71 1.75
N LEU A 46 -15.18 10.59 0.78
CA LEU A 46 -15.08 9.62 -0.31
C LEU A 46 -13.77 9.76 -1.12
N SER A 47 -13.33 10.99 -1.35
CA SER A 47 -12.06 11.25 -2.04
C SER A 47 -10.85 10.69 -1.29
N LEU A 48 -10.86 10.77 0.04
CA LEU A 48 -9.79 10.22 0.87
C LEU A 48 -9.85 8.69 0.93
N ASP A 49 -11.04 8.10 1.04
CA ASP A 49 -11.22 6.64 1.03
C ASP A 49 -10.69 6.03 -0.29
N ILE A 50 -10.93 6.69 -1.42
CA ILE A 50 -10.39 6.31 -2.73
C ILE A 50 -8.87 6.49 -2.76
N ALA A 51 -8.35 7.62 -2.29
CA ALA A 51 -6.92 7.91 -2.29
C ALA A 51 -6.10 6.93 -1.43
N LEU A 52 -6.68 6.46 -0.31
CA LEU A 52 -6.08 5.43 0.54
C LEU A 52 -5.99 4.06 -0.16
N GLY A 53 -6.72 3.85 -1.26
CA GLY A 53 -6.68 2.64 -2.09
C GLY A 53 -7.36 1.41 -1.48
N VAL A 54 -7.54 1.37 -0.16
CA VAL A 54 -8.22 0.29 0.58
C VAL A 54 -9.64 0.66 1.02
N GLY A 55 -10.11 1.86 0.68
CA GLY A 55 -11.48 2.32 1.00
C GLY A 55 -11.65 2.86 2.42
N GLY A 56 -10.57 3.23 3.11
CA GLY A 56 -10.63 3.86 4.43
C GLY A 56 -9.41 3.57 5.30
N ILE A 57 -9.55 3.82 6.59
CA ILE A 57 -8.52 3.62 7.60
C ILE A 57 -8.43 2.11 7.96
N PRO A 58 -7.27 1.45 7.81
CA PRO A 58 -7.14 0.02 8.06
C PRO A 58 -7.22 -0.33 9.55
N ARG A 59 -8.01 -1.34 9.89
CA ARG A 59 -8.15 -1.85 11.26
C ARG A 59 -6.88 -2.55 11.73
N GLY A 60 -6.58 -2.44 13.02
CA GLY A 60 -5.41 -3.08 13.65
C GLY A 60 -4.07 -2.46 13.24
N ARG A 61 -4.08 -1.22 12.74
CA ARG A 61 -2.88 -0.46 12.35
C ARG A 61 -2.85 0.89 13.05
N VAL A 62 -1.65 1.39 13.29
CA VAL A 62 -1.41 2.75 13.79
C VAL A 62 -1.39 3.70 12.60
N ILE A 63 -2.05 4.84 12.75
CA ILE A 63 -2.22 5.85 11.70
C ILE A 63 -1.85 7.20 12.30
N GLU A 64 -1.07 7.96 11.55
CA GLU A 64 -0.68 9.32 11.92
C GLU A 64 -1.39 10.31 11.00
N ILE A 65 -2.05 11.30 11.60
CA ILE A 65 -2.64 12.45 10.91
C ILE A 65 -1.97 13.67 11.51
N TYR A 66 -1.33 14.49 10.67
CA TYR A 66 -0.63 15.68 11.10
C TYR A 66 -0.98 16.86 10.20
N GLY A 67 -0.87 18.07 10.75
CA GLY A 67 -1.13 19.30 10.01
C GLY A 67 -0.98 20.54 10.90
N PRO A 68 -1.05 21.74 10.29
CA PRO A 68 -1.12 23.00 11.03
C PRO A 68 -2.30 23.07 11.99
N GLU A 69 -2.23 23.99 12.96
CA GLU A 69 -3.40 24.35 13.76
C GLU A 69 -4.57 24.75 12.84
N SER A 70 -5.77 24.24 13.11
CA SER A 70 -6.98 24.46 12.31
C SER A 70 -6.97 23.85 10.89
N SER A 71 -6.11 22.86 10.58
CA SER A 71 -6.02 22.27 9.24
C SER A 71 -7.12 21.28 8.87
N GLY A 72 -7.91 20.81 9.83
CA GLY A 72 -8.91 19.78 9.65
C GLY A 72 -10.02 19.90 10.68
#